data_AF-A0AA38PVQ2-F1
#
_entry.id   AF-A0AA38PVQ2-F1
#
_cell.length_a   1.000
_cell.length_b   1.000
_cell.length_c   1.000
_cell.angle_alpha   90.00
_cell.angle_beta   90.00
_cell.angle_gamma   90.00
#
_symmetry.space_group_name_H-M   'P 1'
#
loop_
_entity.id
_entity.type
_entity.pdbx_description
1 polymer ?
#
loop_
_entity_poly.entity_id
_entity_poly.type
_entity_poly.pdbx_seq_one_letter_code
_entity_poly.pdbx_strand_id
1 'polypeptide(L)'
;MSYPGPAGMPLNDHCSPTQFEAIRQRQTEKALPPWTPFQSEKEWELARWLMSSGISQQRIDEFCKLEVVQDGIKPSFHNSRSLLRLIDSLECGPAFKCTPFRIEGDLKDMSGELRTEVLELWHRDPVEIIKELMGNSEFRGHQKYTPVQHYTDTDMKNREYSEMWTCDWWWNTQKQLPTEYGTIAPVIIASDQTQLSTFSGDKKAWPVYMSIGNIEKNMRRKPSSRAFLLLGYLPVSKLECFSKNRQSQMTHQLFHDCMKKILEPLQHAGRHGVKMICADGFERLVYAFLAAYMADYPEQCLICCCKENSCPRCTIKPNERGQLIYSLPRSPALTLVALSAEARGEKPEEFRSQNLRPINPFWEDLPHCNIFECMT
;
A
#
# COMPACT_ATOMS: atom_id res chain seq x y z
N MET A 1 -0.97 -27.91 -13.17
CA MET A 1 -2.42 -27.85 -13.44
C MET A 1 -2.83 -26.38 -13.63
N SER A 2 -3.41 -26.05 -14.78
CA SER A 2 -3.95 -24.72 -15.05
C SER A 2 -5.31 -24.52 -14.37
N TYR A 3 -5.67 -23.27 -14.07
CA TYR A 3 -7.00 -22.96 -13.56
C TYR A 3 -8.08 -23.31 -14.60
N PRO A 4 -9.18 -23.96 -14.19
CA PRO A 4 -10.28 -24.26 -15.11
C PRO A 4 -11.06 -22.99 -15.45
N GLY A 5 -11.45 -22.84 -16.71
CA GLY A 5 -12.29 -21.73 -17.17
C GLY A 5 -11.50 -20.47 -17.57
N PRO A 6 -12.20 -19.35 -17.82
CA PRO A 6 -11.64 -18.19 -18.51
C PRO A 6 -11.03 -17.13 -17.57
N ALA A 7 -10.60 -17.49 -16.36
CA ALA A 7 -10.07 -16.54 -15.38
C ALA A 7 -8.88 -15.75 -15.94
N GLY A 8 -8.97 -14.41 -15.90
CA GLY A 8 -7.93 -13.52 -16.39
C GLY A 8 -7.82 -13.42 -17.91
N MET A 9 -8.79 -13.95 -18.65
CA MET A 9 -8.88 -13.73 -20.09
C MET A 9 -9.13 -12.23 -20.38
N PRO A 10 -8.55 -11.67 -21.46
CA PRO A 10 -8.87 -10.33 -21.93
C PRO A 10 -10.37 -10.14 -22.15
N LEU A 11 -10.86 -8.93 -21.86
CA LEU A 11 -12.23 -8.53 -22.23
C LEU A 11 -12.37 -8.26 -23.74
N ASN A 12 -11.24 -8.04 -24.42
CA ASN A 12 -11.17 -7.62 -25.81
C ASN A 12 -10.03 -8.38 -26.51
N ASP A 13 -10.19 -8.69 -27.80
CA ASP A 13 -9.15 -9.37 -28.59
C ASP A 13 -8.05 -8.42 -29.12
N HIS A 14 -8.16 -7.11 -28.87
CA HIS A 14 -7.19 -6.11 -29.31
C HIS A 14 -6.41 -5.51 -28.15
N CYS A 15 -5.12 -5.29 -28.37
CA CYS A 15 -4.27 -4.55 -27.44
C CYS A 15 -4.60 -3.06 -27.49
N SER A 16 -4.72 -2.46 -26.32
CA SER A 16 -4.81 -1.02 -26.11
C SER A 16 -3.48 -0.50 -25.56
N PRO A 17 -3.06 0.73 -25.90
CA PRO A 17 -1.85 1.30 -25.34
C PRO A 17 -1.99 1.44 -23.82
N THR A 18 -0.96 0.99 -23.09
CA THR A 18 -0.89 1.24 -21.64
C THR A 18 -0.78 2.75 -21.37
N GLN A 19 -0.96 3.17 -20.10
CA GLN A 19 -0.71 4.56 -19.74
C GLN A 19 0.70 4.99 -20.19
N PHE A 20 1.73 4.19 -19.90
CA PHE A 20 3.12 4.48 -20.28
C PHE A 20 3.32 4.61 -21.80
N GLU A 21 2.68 3.74 -22.58
CA GLU A 21 2.73 3.81 -24.05
C GLU A 21 1.98 5.03 -24.57
N ALA A 22 0.82 5.38 -23.99
CA ALA A 22 0.06 6.57 -24.35
C ALA A 22 0.85 7.86 -24.04
N ILE A 23 1.57 7.91 -22.91
CA ILE A 23 2.47 9.03 -22.58
C ILE A 23 3.54 9.19 -23.66
N ARG A 24 4.23 8.09 -24.00
CA ARG A 24 5.26 8.09 -25.05
C ARG A 24 4.69 8.47 -26.42
N GLN A 25 3.49 8.01 -26.74
CA GLN A 25 2.82 8.36 -28.00
C GLN A 25 2.52 9.86 -28.06
N ARG A 26 1.95 10.46 -27.00
CA ARG A 26 1.70 11.91 -26.94
C ARG A 26 2.98 12.73 -27.07
N GLN A 27 4.08 12.28 -26.46
CA GLN A 27 5.38 12.93 -26.62
C GLN A 27 5.85 12.87 -28.08
N THR A 28 5.72 11.70 -28.71
CA THR A 28 6.11 11.48 -30.10
C THR A 28 5.26 12.32 -31.07
N GLU A 29 3.93 12.36 -30.88
CA GLU A 29 2.99 13.16 -31.67
C GLU A 29 3.28 14.66 -31.61
N LYS A 30 3.76 15.14 -30.46
CA LYS A 30 4.19 16.54 -30.27
C LYS A 30 5.64 16.80 -30.69
N ALA A 31 6.33 15.78 -31.25
CA ALA A 31 7.76 15.81 -31.55
C ALA A 31 8.63 16.27 -30.36
N LEU A 32 8.22 15.92 -29.14
CA LEU A 32 8.93 16.25 -27.92
C LEU A 32 10.08 15.26 -27.70
N PRO A 33 11.30 15.73 -27.39
CA PRO A 33 12.39 14.83 -27.06
C PRO A 33 12.17 14.11 -25.72
N PRO A 34 12.82 12.95 -25.49
CA PRO A 34 12.66 12.16 -24.25
C PRO A 34 13.00 12.90 -22.96
N TRP A 35 13.83 13.94 -23.04
CA TRP A 35 14.24 14.78 -21.91
C TRP A 35 13.33 15.99 -21.69
N THR A 36 12.18 16.11 -22.36
CA THR A 36 11.20 17.18 -22.06
C THR A 36 10.75 17.07 -20.59
N PRO A 37 10.67 18.18 -19.82
CA PRO A 37 10.67 19.60 -20.20
C PRO A 37 12.06 20.28 -20.25
N PHE A 38 13.14 19.54 -20.07
CA PHE A 38 14.49 20.08 -20.10
C PHE A 38 14.88 20.48 -21.55
N GLN A 39 15.76 21.46 -21.69
CA GLN A 39 16.21 21.98 -22.98
C GLN A 39 17.10 20.99 -23.73
N SER A 40 17.83 20.13 -23.01
CA SER A 40 18.74 19.14 -23.58
C SER A 40 18.89 17.90 -22.69
N GLU A 41 19.39 16.82 -23.28
CA GLU A 41 19.75 15.60 -22.54
C GLU A 41 20.78 15.89 -21.43
N LYS A 42 21.75 16.77 -21.69
CA LYS A 42 22.77 17.19 -20.71
C LYS A 42 22.15 17.93 -19.52
N GLU A 43 21.15 18.77 -19.78
CA GLU A 43 20.44 19.45 -18.70
C GLU A 43 19.61 18.46 -17.87
N TRP A 44 18.93 17.51 -18.52
CA TRP A 44 18.21 16.45 -17.82
C TRP A 44 19.16 15.60 -16.96
N GLU A 45 20.35 15.27 -17.46
CA GLU A 45 21.38 14.54 -16.70
C GLU A 45 21.80 15.32 -15.45
N LEU A 46 22.06 16.63 -15.59
CA LEU A 46 22.37 17.50 -14.47
C LEU A 46 21.22 17.54 -13.45
N ALA A 47 19.99 17.75 -13.91
CA ALA A 47 18.81 17.80 -13.05
C ALA A 47 18.61 16.48 -12.29
N ARG A 48 18.75 15.35 -12.98
CA ARG A 48 18.69 14.01 -12.40
C ARG A 48 19.78 13.82 -11.34
N TRP A 49 21.01 14.23 -11.63
CA TRP A 49 22.11 14.13 -10.67
C TRP A 49 21.85 14.98 -9.43
N LEU A 50 21.48 16.26 -9.60
CA LEU A 50 21.15 17.15 -8.50
C LEU A 50 20.07 16.55 -7.60
N MET A 51 19.00 16.00 -8.18
CA MET A 51 17.91 15.40 -7.42
C MET A 51 18.26 14.10 -6.71
N SER A 52 19.13 13.28 -7.30
CA SER A 52 19.52 11.99 -6.72
C SER A 52 20.73 12.06 -5.80
N SER A 53 21.43 13.20 -5.76
CA SER A 53 22.65 13.42 -4.98
C SER A 53 22.44 13.62 -3.48
N GLY A 54 21.23 13.98 -3.04
CA GLY A 54 20.95 14.35 -1.65
C GLY A 54 21.45 15.75 -1.26
N ILE A 55 21.86 16.58 -2.22
CA ILE A 55 22.26 17.97 -1.99
C ILE A 55 21.06 18.78 -1.48
N SER A 56 21.27 19.61 -0.45
CA SER A 56 20.20 20.45 0.10
C SER A 56 19.75 21.54 -0.89
N GLN A 57 18.50 21.98 -0.77
CA GLN A 57 17.96 23.05 -1.62
C GLN A 57 18.82 24.33 -1.58
N GLN A 58 19.35 24.67 -0.41
CA GLN A 58 20.27 25.81 -0.26
C GLN A 58 21.56 25.62 -1.08
N ARG A 59 22.16 24.43 -1.05
CA ARG A 59 23.37 24.13 -1.82
C ARG A 59 23.08 24.10 -3.33
N ILE A 60 21.89 23.68 -3.75
CA ILE A 60 21.44 23.81 -5.15
C ILE A 60 21.34 25.28 -5.55
N ASP A 61 20.78 26.14 -4.68
CA ASP A 61 20.72 27.58 -4.94
C ASP A 61 22.11 28.22 -5.04
N GLU A 62 23.07 27.78 -4.22
CA GLU A 62 24.48 28.19 -4.30
C GLU A 62 25.12 27.69 -5.60
N PHE A 63 24.90 26.43 -5.98
CA PHE A 63 25.37 25.85 -7.23
C PHE A 63 24.89 26.64 -8.45
N CYS A 64 23.61 27.01 -8.50
CA CYS A 64 23.04 27.79 -9.60
C CYS A 64 23.59 29.23 -9.70
N LYS A 65 24.30 29.71 -8.67
CA LYS A 65 24.93 31.05 -8.65
C LYS A 65 26.39 31.05 -9.07
N LEU A 66 27.01 29.89 -9.28
CA LEU A 66 28.40 29.82 -9.75
C LEU A 66 28.51 30.41 -11.16
N GLU A 67 29.51 31.25 -11.42
CA GLU A 67 29.73 31.88 -12.73
C GLU A 67 29.82 30.83 -13.85
N VAL A 68 30.50 29.71 -13.62
CA VAL A 68 30.58 28.60 -14.59
C VAL A 68 29.22 27.99 -14.93
N VAL A 69 28.28 28.00 -13.99
CA VAL A 69 26.92 27.49 -14.19
C VAL A 69 26.07 28.53 -14.91
N GLN A 70 26.19 29.80 -14.54
CA GLN A 70 25.44 30.91 -15.15
C GLN A 70 25.90 31.25 -16.56
N ASP A 71 27.20 31.24 -16.83
CA ASP A 71 27.76 31.66 -18.11
C ASP A 71 28.03 30.49 -19.05
N GLY A 72 28.37 29.33 -18.49
CA GLY A 72 28.71 28.11 -19.22
C GLY A 72 27.50 27.19 -19.45
N ILE A 73 27.01 26.56 -18.38
CA ILE A 73 25.98 25.51 -18.47
C ILE A 73 24.61 26.09 -18.85
N LYS A 74 24.22 27.22 -18.25
CA LYS A 74 22.95 27.93 -18.49
C LYS A 74 21.71 27.02 -18.39
N PRO A 75 21.51 26.31 -17.27
CA PRO A 75 20.29 25.52 -17.09
C PRO A 75 19.03 26.41 -17.12
N SER A 76 17.91 25.84 -17.53
CA SER A 76 16.59 26.48 -17.53
C SER A 76 16.06 26.81 -16.13
N PHE A 77 16.67 26.23 -15.09
CA PHE A 77 16.42 26.52 -13.68
C PHE A 77 17.55 27.34 -13.06
N HIS A 78 17.20 28.32 -12.23
CA HIS A 78 18.15 29.25 -11.59
C HIS A 78 18.22 29.08 -10.06
N ASN A 79 17.45 28.14 -9.51
CA ASN A 79 17.43 27.77 -8.09
C ASN A 79 16.69 26.43 -7.92
N SER A 80 16.77 25.86 -6.73
CA SER A 80 16.06 24.66 -6.31
C SER A 80 14.56 24.72 -6.61
N ARG A 81 13.91 25.86 -6.37
CA ARG A 81 12.47 26.03 -6.63
C ARG A 81 12.11 25.86 -8.11
N SER A 82 12.86 26.47 -9.01
CA SER A 82 12.65 26.37 -10.46
C SER A 82 13.00 24.98 -11.00
N LEU A 83 14.01 24.32 -10.43
CA LEU A 83 14.31 22.91 -10.70
C LEU A 83 13.13 22.01 -10.30
N LEU A 84 12.64 22.17 -9.06
CA LEU A 84 11.50 21.39 -8.57
C LEU A 84 10.24 21.63 -9.40
N ARG A 85 9.97 22.86 -9.85
CA ARG A 85 8.86 23.14 -10.78
C ARG A 85 8.96 22.39 -12.10
N LEU A 86 10.16 22.25 -12.66
CA LEU A 86 10.36 21.46 -13.89
C LEU A 86 10.09 19.99 -13.63
N ILE A 87 10.58 19.46 -12.50
CA ILE A 87 10.34 18.07 -12.10
C ILE A 87 8.85 17.82 -11.85
N ASP A 88 8.16 18.74 -11.17
CA ASP A 88 6.73 18.66 -10.88
C ASP A 88 5.88 18.73 -12.16
N SER A 89 6.43 19.26 -13.26
CA SER A 89 5.77 19.28 -14.58
C SER A 89 5.94 17.98 -15.38
N LEU A 90 6.81 17.06 -14.94
CA LEU A 90 6.91 15.73 -15.52
C LEU A 90 5.60 14.97 -15.29
N GLU A 91 5.22 14.14 -16.25
CA GLU A 91 4.10 13.25 -16.06
C GLU A 91 4.39 12.29 -14.90
N CYS A 92 3.51 12.30 -13.90
CA CYS A 92 3.65 11.52 -12.68
C CYS A 92 2.56 10.45 -12.59
N GLY A 93 2.82 9.43 -11.76
CA GLY A 93 1.84 8.40 -11.43
C GLY A 93 0.68 8.94 -10.57
N PRO A 94 -0.04 8.08 -9.84
CA PRO A 94 -1.12 8.43 -8.94
C PRO A 94 -0.72 9.55 -7.99
N ALA A 95 -1.50 10.63 -8.01
CA ALA A 95 -1.23 11.83 -7.22
C ALA A 95 -1.52 11.59 -5.73
N PHE A 96 -0.76 12.29 -4.87
CA PHE A 96 -1.07 12.38 -3.45
C PHE A 96 -2.27 13.30 -3.22
N LYS A 97 -3.08 12.92 -2.23
CA LYS A 97 -4.17 13.68 -1.63
C LYS A 97 -3.80 13.93 -0.17
N CYS A 98 -4.03 15.14 0.32
CA CYS A 98 -3.98 15.45 1.75
C CYS A 98 -5.41 15.55 2.26
N THR A 99 -5.79 14.65 3.17
CA THR A 99 -7.11 14.65 3.81
C THR A 99 -6.96 15.10 5.27
N PRO A 100 -7.61 16.19 5.70
CA PRO A 100 -7.60 16.57 7.10
C PRO A 100 -8.39 15.54 7.92
N PHE A 101 -7.77 15.06 8.99
CA PHE A 101 -8.30 14.04 9.88
C PHE A 101 -8.58 14.69 11.24
N ARG A 102 -9.84 15.07 11.47
CA ARG A 102 -10.27 15.72 12.72
C ARG A 102 -10.55 14.68 13.79
N ILE A 103 -9.93 14.85 14.94
CA ILE A 103 -10.06 13.98 16.10
C ILE A 103 -10.56 14.84 17.26
N GLU A 104 -11.63 14.40 17.90
CA GLU A 104 -12.17 15.03 19.11
C GLU A 104 -11.76 14.20 20.33
N GLY A 105 -11.12 14.86 21.29
CA GLY A 105 -10.63 14.27 22.52
C GLY A 105 -11.66 14.22 23.64
N ASP A 106 -11.24 13.77 24.83
CA ASP A 106 -12.06 13.77 26.05
C ASP A 106 -11.68 14.88 27.05
N LEU A 107 -10.63 15.65 26.76
CA LEU A 107 -10.22 16.80 27.56
C LEU A 107 -10.92 18.07 27.09
N LYS A 108 -11.25 18.95 28.03
CA LYS A 108 -11.84 20.25 27.75
C LYS A 108 -10.79 21.36 27.63
N ASP A 109 -11.09 22.37 26.82
CA ASP A 109 -10.31 23.60 26.75
C ASP A 109 -10.78 24.63 27.81
N MET A 110 -10.23 25.85 27.74
CA MET A 110 -10.57 26.93 28.68
C MET A 110 -12.01 27.43 28.53
N SER A 111 -12.67 27.15 27.41
CA SER A 111 -14.06 27.50 27.14
C SER A 111 -15.06 26.41 27.58
N GLY A 112 -14.56 25.23 27.98
CA GLY A 112 -15.37 24.10 28.40
C GLY A 112 -15.77 23.14 27.26
N GLU A 113 -15.32 23.42 26.04
CA GLU A 113 -15.51 22.61 24.84
C GLU A 113 -14.46 21.49 24.76
N LEU A 114 -14.78 20.39 24.07
CA LEU A 114 -13.84 19.29 23.87
C LEU A 114 -12.70 19.73 22.95
N ARG A 115 -11.47 19.40 23.35
CA ARG A 115 -10.28 19.68 22.56
C ARG A 115 -10.30 18.86 21.28
N THR A 116 -9.91 19.47 20.18
CA THR A 116 -9.80 18.81 18.89
C THR A 116 -8.39 18.92 18.32
N GLU A 117 -7.93 17.87 17.68
CA GLU A 117 -6.72 17.86 16.85
C GLU A 117 -7.10 17.65 15.40
N VAL A 118 -6.41 18.31 14.47
CA VAL A 118 -6.54 18.06 13.03
C VAL A 118 -5.18 17.57 12.54
N LEU A 119 -5.15 16.34 12.06
CA LEU A 119 -3.95 15.70 11.52
C LEU A 119 -4.02 15.64 10.00
N GLU A 120 -2.88 15.67 9.33
CA GLU A 120 -2.82 15.53 7.87
C GLU A 120 -2.58 14.06 7.50
N LEU A 121 -3.53 13.46 6.77
CA LEU A 121 -3.35 12.15 6.15
C LEU A 121 -2.97 12.35 4.68
N TRP A 122 -1.71 12.05 4.36
CA TRP A 122 -1.20 12.08 2.99
C TRP A 122 -1.30 10.70 2.37
N HIS A 123 -2.07 10.54 1.29
CA HIS A 123 -2.30 9.22 0.69
C HIS A 123 -2.59 9.29 -0.81
N ARG A 124 -2.45 8.17 -1.49
CA ARG A 124 -2.83 7.96 -2.89
C ARG A 124 -4.01 7.02 -2.95
N ASP A 125 -4.72 7.06 -4.06
CA ASP A 125 -5.76 6.08 -4.34
C ASP A 125 -5.13 4.69 -4.62
N PRO A 126 -5.43 3.66 -3.81
CA PRO A 126 -4.85 2.33 -4.00
C PRO A 126 -5.26 1.70 -5.33
N VAL A 127 -6.44 2.03 -5.89
CA VAL A 127 -6.88 1.49 -7.17
C VAL A 127 -6.05 2.08 -8.32
N GLU A 128 -5.69 3.35 -8.23
CA GLU A 128 -4.80 3.99 -9.21
C GLU A 128 -3.37 3.44 -9.11
N ILE A 129 -2.89 3.11 -7.91
CA ILE A 129 -1.61 2.39 -7.74
C ILE A 129 -1.67 1.01 -8.40
N ILE A 130 -2.77 0.27 -8.21
CA ILE A 130 -2.93 -1.04 -8.85
C ILE A 130 -2.95 -0.88 -10.38
N LYS A 131 -3.65 0.12 -10.93
CA LYS A 131 -3.64 0.41 -12.38
C LYS A 131 -2.23 0.72 -12.89
N GLU A 132 -1.47 1.55 -12.16
CA GLU A 132 -0.08 1.85 -12.53
C GLU A 132 0.77 0.57 -12.55
N LEU A 133 0.71 -0.25 -11.49
CA LEU A 133 1.46 -1.50 -11.41
C LEU A 133 1.01 -2.53 -12.47
N MET A 134 -0.30 -2.66 -12.71
CA MET A 134 -0.85 -3.57 -13.71
C MET A 134 -0.45 -3.17 -15.12
N GLY A 135 -0.47 -1.87 -15.45
CA GLY A 135 -0.17 -1.35 -16.79
C GLY A 135 1.31 -1.05 -17.05
N ASN A 136 2.20 -1.23 -16.08
CA ASN A 136 3.61 -0.88 -16.24
C ASN A 136 4.33 -1.85 -17.19
N SER A 137 4.85 -1.31 -18.29
CA SER A 137 5.55 -2.08 -19.33
C SER A 137 6.81 -2.77 -18.84
N GLU A 138 7.44 -2.29 -17.75
CA GLU A 138 8.58 -2.95 -17.10
C GLU A 138 8.22 -4.36 -16.60
N PHE A 139 6.94 -4.62 -16.32
CA PHE A 139 6.46 -5.94 -15.87
C PHE A 139 5.84 -6.78 -16.99
N ARG A 140 5.94 -6.34 -18.26
CA ARG A 140 5.48 -7.14 -19.41
C ARG A 140 6.23 -8.46 -19.43
N GLY A 141 5.49 -9.58 -19.44
CA GLY A 141 6.06 -10.93 -19.36
C GLY A 141 6.40 -11.41 -17.95
N HIS A 142 6.34 -10.53 -16.94
CA HIS A 142 6.60 -10.83 -15.52
C HIS A 142 5.33 -10.70 -14.65
N GLN A 143 4.16 -10.75 -15.28
CA GLN A 143 2.87 -10.72 -14.62
C GLN A 143 2.05 -12.00 -14.89
N LYS A 144 1.25 -12.39 -13.91
CA LYS A 144 0.21 -13.41 -14.06
C LYS A 144 -1.17 -12.87 -13.72
N TYR A 145 -2.15 -13.33 -14.49
CA TYR A 145 -3.58 -12.94 -14.38
C TYR A 145 -4.49 -14.13 -14.04
N THR A 146 -3.91 -15.31 -13.84
CA THR A 146 -4.64 -16.54 -13.59
C THR A 146 -3.85 -17.38 -12.60
N PRO A 147 -4.50 -17.95 -11.57
CA PRO A 147 -3.81 -18.87 -10.67
C PRO A 147 -3.44 -20.17 -11.40
N VAL A 148 -2.43 -20.88 -10.88
CA VAL A 148 -2.02 -22.20 -11.36
C VAL A 148 -1.58 -23.06 -10.19
N GLN A 149 -1.69 -24.38 -10.33
CA GLN A 149 -1.20 -25.30 -9.31
C GLN A 149 0.00 -26.07 -9.85
N HIS A 150 1.17 -25.86 -9.24
CA HIS A 150 2.39 -26.62 -9.52
C HIS A 150 2.50 -27.84 -8.59
N TYR A 151 3.01 -28.94 -9.15
CA TYR A 151 3.20 -30.20 -8.44
C TYR A 151 4.58 -30.76 -8.79
N THR A 152 5.23 -31.39 -7.82
CA THR A 152 6.55 -32.01 -8.01
C THR A 152 6.46 -33.46 -8.51
N ASP A 153 5.24 -34.02 -8.58
CA ASP A 153 4.96 -35.37 -9.04
C ASP A 153 3.83 -35.39 -10.08
N THR A 154 3.76 -36.49 -10.84
CA THR A 154 2.74 -36.73 -11.87
C THR A 154 1.37 -37.05 -11.29
N ASP A 155 1.32 -37.54 -10.05
CA ASP A 155 0.10 -37.93 -9.34
C ASP A 155 -0.64 -36.73 -8.74
N MET A 156 -0.05 -35.52 -8.82
CA MET A 156 -0.54 -34.28 -8.22
C MET A 156 -0.75 -34.38 -6.69
N LYS A 157 0.14 -35.09 -5.98
CA LYS A 157 0.06 -35.27 -4.52
C LYS A 157 0.88 -34.23 -3.76
N ASN A 158 2.04 -33.85 -4.28
CA ASN A 158 2.94 -32.90 -3.61
C ASN A 158 2.88 -31.52 -4.28
N ARG A 159 2.36 -30.53 -3.54
CA ARG A 159 2.23 -29.14 -3.99
C ARG A 159 3.56 -28.40 -3.94
N GLU A 160 3.83 -27.60 -4.96
CA GLU A 160 4.90 -26.60 -4.95
C GLU A 160 4.31 -25.19 -4.90
N TYR A 161 4.82 -24.38 -3.96
CA TYR A 161 4.42 -22.98 -3.77
C TYR A 161 5.63 -22.08 -3.99
N SER A 162 5.53 -21.11 -4.90
CA SER A 162 6.66 -20.23 -5.25
C SER A 162 6.28 -18.77 -5.45
N GLU A 163 5.08 -18.50 -5.97
CA GLU A 163 4.52 -17.18 -6.27
C GLU A 163 3.07 -17.10 -5.82
N MET A 164 2.49 -15.91 -5.66
CA MET A 164 1.12 -15.80 -5.13
C MET A 164 0.07 -16.51 -6.00
N TRP A 165 0.26 -16.54 -7.32
CA TRP A 165 -0.63 -17.28 -8.24
C TRP A 165 -0.49 -18.79 -8.14
N THR A 166 0.57 -19.30 -7.48
CA THR A 166 0.72 -20.73 -7.20
C THR A 166 0.05 -21.15 -5.89
N CYS A 167 -0.33 -20.18 -5.05
CA CYS A 167 -0.92 -20.40 -3.74
C CYS A 167 -2.40 -20.78 -3.82
N ASP A 168 -2.83 -21.61 -2.87
CA ASP A 168 -4.22 -22.04 -2.78
C ASP A 168 -5.15 -20.88 -2.44
N TRP A 169 -4.66 -19.83 -1.77
CA TRP A 169 -5.42 -18.61 -1.53
C TRP A 169 -5.94 -17.99 -2.83
N TRP A 170 -5.08 -17.75 -3.83
CA TRP A 170 -5.54 -17.15 -5.09
C TRP A 170 -6.49 -18.11 -5.81
N TRP A 171 -6.14 -19.39 -5.91
CA TRP A 171 -6.99 -20.39 -6.53
C TRP A 171 -8.40 -20.45 -5.92
N ASN A 172 -8.51 -20.45 -4.59
CA ASN A 172 -9.79 -20.54 -3.89
C ASN A 172 -10.58 -19.24 -3.91
N THR A 173 -9.90 -18.09 -3.85
CA THR A 173 -10.55 -16.77 -3.97
C THR A 173 -11.05 -16.53 -5.40
N GLN A 174 -10.32 -17.01 -6.42
CA GLN A 174 -10.72 -16.91 -7.83
C GLN A 174 -12.06 -17.60 -8.10
N LYS A 175 -12.36 -18.71 -7.40
CA LYS A 175 -13.64 -19.43 -7.49
C LYS A 175 -14.81 -18.68 -6.88
N GLN A 176 -14.55 -17.73 -6.00
CA GLN A 176 -15.56 -16.95 -5.28
C GLN A 176 -15.90 -15.63 -5.98
N LEU A 177 -15.22 -15.30 -7.08
CA LEU A 177 -15.55 -14.11 -7.85
C LEU A 177 -16.96 -14.21 -8.45
N PRO A 178 -17.67 -13.09 -8.60
CA PRO A 178 -19.02 -13.07 -9.18
C PRO A 178 -19.03 -13.35 -10.70
N THR A 179 -17.86 -13.57 -11.31
CA THR A 179 -17.67 -13.81 -12.74
C THR A 179 -16.51 -14.76 -12.96
N GLU A 180 -16.62 -15.60 -13.99
CA GLU A 180 -15.58 -16.56 -14.35
C GLU A 180 -14.42 -15.92 -15.12
N TYR A 181 -14.61 -14.72 -15.70
CA TYR A 181 -13.61 -14.03 -16.54
C TYR A 181 -12.68 -13.09 -15.75
N GLY A 182 -13.03 -12.76 -14.51
CA GLY A 182 -12.25 -11.83 -13.69
C GLY A 182 -10.84 -12.35 -13.37
N THR A 183 -9.91 -11.44 -13.06
CA THR A 183 -8.62 -11.77 -12.42
C THR A 183 -8.54 -11.10 -11.07
N ILE A 184 -7.77 -11.67 -10.16
CA ILE A 184 -7.45 -11.05 -8.86
C ILE A 184 -6.18 -10.20 -9.00
N ALA A 185 -6.16 -9.05 -8.34
CA ALA A 185 -4.97 -8.32 -7.94
C ALA A 185 -4.74 -8.52 -6.44
N PRO A 186 -3.83 -9.42 -6.02
CA PRO A 186 -3.53 -9.62 -4.60
C PRO A 186 -2.75 -8.41 -4.10
N VAL A 187 -3.36 -7.54 -3.32
CA VAL A 187 -2.74 -6.34 -2.76
C VAL A 187 -1.82 -6.76 -1.62
N ILE A 188 -0.56 -6.31 -1.68
CA ILE A 188 0.47 -6.49 -0.66
C ILE A 188 0.73 -5.13 -0.04
N ILE A 189 0.52 -4.99 1.26
CA ILE A 189 0.81 -3.76 2.01
C ILE A 189 2.06 -3.97 2.86
N ALA A 190 2.84 -2.93 3.04
CA ALA A 190 3.88 -2.86 4.07
C ALA A 190 3.76 -1.54 4.82
N SER A 191 3.92 -1.57 6.13
CA SER A 191 4.09 -0.35 6.91
C SER A 191 5.19 -0.54 7.93
N ASP A 192 5.93 0.55 8.18
CA ASP A 192 7.03 0.58 9.14
C ASP A 192 7.11 1.98 9.73
N GLN A 193 6.97 2.12 11.05
CA GLN A 193 7.12 3.40 11.72
C GLN A 193 8.61 3.74 11.85
N THR A 194 9.06 4.76 11.09
CA THR A 194 10.45 5.18 11.04
C THR A 194 10.69 6.50 11.79
N GLN A 195 11.82 6.62 12.49
CA GLN A 195 12.27 7.88 13.08
C GLN A 195 13.07 8.67 12.03
N LEU A 196 12.64 9.91 11.73
CA LEU A 196 13.27 10.75 10.71
C LEU A 196 14.47 11.56 11.25
N SER A 197 14.47 11.94 12.53
CA SER A 197 15.63 12.59 13.16
C SER A 197 15.58 12.49 14.70
N THR A 198 16.75 12.43 15.33
CA THR A 198 16.94 12.48 16.79
C THR A 198 17.47 13.84 17.28
N PHE A 199 17.90 14.71 16.37
CA PHE A 199 18.68 15.92 16.71
C PHE A 199 17.85 17.20 16.85
N SER A 200 16.62 17.26 16.34
CA SER A 200 15.78 18.49 16.40
C SER A 200 14.29 18.18 16.23
N GLY A 201 13.64 17.78 17.33
CA GLY A 201 12.23 17.41 17.39
C GLY A 201 12.00 15.97 16.94
N ASP A 202 11.32 15.18 17.77
CA ASP A 202 10.96 13.77 17.52
C ASP A 202 10.05 13.63 16.28
N LYS A 203 10.60 13.81 15.07
CA LYS A 203 9.85 13.67 13.82
C LYS A 203 9.83 12.18 13.47
N LYS A 204 8.65 11.58 13.54
CA LYS A 204 8.38 10.22 13.08
C LYS A 204 7.64 10.28 11.75
N ALA A 205 7.93 9.35 10.86
CA ALA A 205 7.11 9.10 9.68
C ALA A 205 6.65 7.65 9.70
N TRP A 206 5.43 7.44 9.25
CA TRP A 206 4.87 6.11 9.15
C TRP A 206 4.41 5.86 7.71
N PRO A 207 5.36 5.56 6.80
CA PRO A 207 5.03 5.23 5.43
C PRO A 207 4.25 3.92 5.33
N VAL A 208 3.33 3.89 4.38
CA VAL A 208 2.62 2.70 3.92
C VAL A 208 2.97 2.49 2.47
N TYR A 209 3.51 1.32 2.13
CA TYR A 209 3.84 0.91 0.76
C TYR A 209 2.85 -0.13 0.26
N MET A 210 2.65 -0.17 -1.05
CA MET A 210 1.77 -1.12 -1.73
C MET A 210 2.46 -1.75 -2.94
N SER A 211 2.21 -3.04 -3.13
CA SER A 211 2.53 -3.80 -4.35
C SER A 211 1.39 -4.76 -4.69
N ILE A 212 1.54 -5.54 -5.76
CA ILE A 212 0.59 -6.56 -6.18
C ILE A 212 1.25 -7.94 -6.37
N GLY A 213 0.48 -8.99 -6.05
CA GLY A 213 0.85 -10.39 -6.18
C GLY A 213 0.99 -10.87 -7.62
N ASN A 214 0.48 -10.11 -8.60
CA ASN A 214 0.57 -10.43 -10.02
C ASN A 214 2.00 -10.38 -10.55
N ILE A 215 2.86 -9.55 -9.96
CA ILE A 215 4.25 -9.36 -10.40
C ILE A 215 5.12 -10.49 -9.84
N GLU A 216 6.08 -11.01 -10.59
CA GLU A 216 7.04 -12.00 -10.07
C GLU A 216 7.82 -11.49 -8.85
N LYS A 217 8.08 -12.34 -7.85
CA LYS A 217 8.81 -11.94 -6.64
C LYS A 217 10.20 -11.40 -6.95
N ASN A 218 10.86 -11.93 -7.99
CA ASN A 218 12.19 -11.49 -8.39
C ASN A 218 12.15 -10.07 -8.97
N MET A 219 11.08 -9.70 -9.66
CA MET A 219 10.86 -8.31 -10.07
C MET A 219 10.53 -7.45 -8.85
N ARG A 220 9.59 -7.87 -7.99
CA ARG A 220 9.26 -7.13 -6.76
C ARG A 220 10.45 -6.81 -5.86
N ARG A 221 11.42 -7.73 -5.77
CA ARG A 221 12.61 -7.60 -4.92
C ARG A 221 13.71 -6.72 -5.52
N LYS A 222 13.63 -6.34 -6.81
CA LYS A 222 14.59 -5.43 -7.43
C LYS A 222 14.19 -3.98 -7.10
N PRO A 223 14.98 -3.22 -6.31
CA PRO A 223 14.62 -1.84 -5.98
C PRO A 223 14.45 -0.94 -7.21
N SER A 224 15.23 -1.20 -8.27
CA SER A 224 15.15 -0.47 -9.54
C SER A 224 13.84 -0.68 -10.31
N SER A 225 13.10 -1.76 -10.03
CA SER A 225 11.86 -2.09 -10.74
C SER A 225 10.66 -1.23 -10.32
N ARG A 226 10.76 -0.54 -9.18
CA ARG A 226 9.68 0.27 -8.59
C ARG A 226 8.35 -0.48 -8.44
N ALA A 227 8.41 -1.78 -8.17
CA ALA A 227 7.23 -2.63 -7.96
C ALA A 227 6.54 -2.41 -6.61
N PHE A 228 7.13 -1.62 -5.70
CA PHE A 228 6.49 -1.08 -4.51
C PHE A 228 6.33 0.43 -4.67
N LEU A 229 5.12 0.93 -4.46
CA LEU A 229 4.78 2.34 -4.50
C LEU A 229 4.36 2.81 -3.12
N LEU A 230 4.71 4.04 -2.78
CA LEU A 230 4.29 4.67 -1.54
C LEU A 230 2.79 5.00 -1.62
N LEU A 231 1.99 4.33 -0.80
CA LEU A 231 0.55 4.50 -0.70
C LEU A 231 0.20 5.72 0.16
N GLY A 232 0.94 5.99 1.22
CA GLY A 232 0.66 7.14 2.09
C GLY A 232 1.60 7.27 3.28
N TYR A 233 1.38 8.33 4.05
CA TYR A 233 1.99 8.56 5.35
C TYR A 233 0.89 8.67 6.40
N LEU A 234 0.92 7.77 7.38
CA LEU A 234 0.01 7.84 8.53
C LEU A 234 0.48 8.96 9.47
N PRO A 235 -0.46 9.74 10.03
CA PRO A 235 -0.12 10.79 10.97
C PRO A 235 0.41 10.18 12.28
N VAL A 236 1.42 10.83 12.86
CA VAL A 236 1.95 10.48 14.19
C VAL A 236 1.69 11.65 15.12
N SER A 237 0.76 11.47 16.07
CA SER A 237 0.44 12.46 17.10
C SER A 237 0.56 11.85 18.50
N LYS A 238 0.86 12.70 19.48
CA LYS A 238 0.77 12.37 20.91
C LYS A 238 -0.67 12.34 21.42
N LEU A 239 -1.62 12.86 20.64
CA LEU A 239 -3.05 12.89 20.96
C LEU A 239 -3.31 13.56 22.32
N GLU A 240 -2.74 14.75 22.51
CA GLU A 240 -2.85 15.56 23.74
C GLU A 240 -4.27 16.08 24.01
N CYS A 241 -5.19 15.96 23.05
CA CYS A 241 -6.62 16.13 23.26
C CYS A 241 -7.26 15.02 24.12
N PHE A 242 -6.58 13.88 24.30
CA PHE A 242 -7.04 12.79 25.17
C PHE A 242 -6.30 12.73 26.50
N SER A 243 -7.01 12.23 27.51
CA SER A 243 -6.49 11.79 28.80
C SER A 243 -5.41 10.71 28.63
N LYS A 244 -4.38 10.75 29.49
CA LYS A 244 -3.18 9.90 29.39
C LYS A 244 -3.49 8.40 29.32
N ASN A 245 -4.54 7.94 30.00
CA ASN A 245 -4.97 6.54 30.01
C ASN A 245 -5.68 6.12 28.71
N ARG A 246 -6.19 7.06 27.91
CA ARG A 246 -6.84 6.79 26.62
C ARG A 246 -5.94 7.00 25.41
N GLN A 247 -4.88 7.80 25.54
CA GLN A 247 -3.95 8.12 24.44
C GLN A 247 -3.49 6.87 23.67
N SER A 248 -3.01 5.83 24.36
CA SER A 248 -2.54 4.60 23.71
C SER A 248 -3.64 3.91 22.88
N GLN A 249 -4.86 3.79 23.42
CA GLN A 249 -5.99 3.22 22.68
C GLN A 249 -6.31 4.08 21.46
N MET A 250 -6.33 5.40 21.61
CA MET A 250 -6.68 6.31 20.53
C MET A 250 -5.60 6.38 19.44
N THR A 251 -4.32 6.18 19.77
CA THR A 251 -3.26 6.02 18.77
C THR A 251 -3.51 4.79 17.91
N HIS A 252 -3.94 3.68 18.52
CA HIS A 252 -4.30 2.47 17.76
C HIS A 252 -5.53 2.72 16.91
N GLN A 253 -6.58 3.35 17.44
CA GLN A 253 -7.79 3.66 16.67
C GLN A 253 -7.48 4.57 15.49
N LEU A 254 -6.64 5.60 15.68
CA LEU A 254 -6.18 6.49 14.62
C LEU A 254 -5.51 5.74 13.46
N PHE A 255 -4.67 4.74 13.76
CA PHE A 255 -4.08 3.89 12.73
C PHE A 255 -5.17 3.19 11.91
N HIS A 256 -6.14 2.55 12.56
CA HIS A 256 -7.21 1.85 11.84
C HIS A 256 -8.12 2.82 11.08
N ASP A 257 -8.44 3.99 11.63
CA ASP A 257 -9.27 4.96 10.93
C ASP A 257 -8.57 5.52 9.68
N CYS A 258 -7.27 5.79 9.77
CA CYS A 258 -6.47 6.23 8.62
C CYS A 258 -6.37 5.12 7.57
N MET A 259 -6.06 3.88 7.97
CA MET A 259 -6.00 2.74 7.04
C MET A 259 -7.36 2.44 6.41
N LYS A 260 -8.46 2.60 7.16
CA LYS A 260 -9.82 2.47 6.64
C LYS A 260 -10.06 3.51 5.55
N LYS A 261 -9.63 4.76 5.77
CA LYS A 261 -9.76 5.83 4.79
C LYS A 261 -8.92 5.58 3.54
N ILE A 262 -7.67 5.13 3.70
CA ILE A 262 -6.76 4.85 2.57
C ILE A 262 -7.29 3.69 1.72
N LEU A 263 -7.77 2.60 2.36
CA LEU A 263 -8.16 1.37 1.67
C LEU A 263 -9.64 1.32 1.26
N GLU A 264 -10.43 2.34 1.59
CA GLU A 264 -11.84 2.47 1.21
C GLU A 264 -12.08 2.15 -0.29
N PRO A 265 -11.27 2.63 -1.26
CA PRO A 265 -11.49 2.32 -2.68
C PRO A 265 -11.36 0.82 -3.03
N LEU A 266 -10.60 0.05 -2.24
CA LEU A 266 -10.48 -1.41 -2.45
C LEU A 266 -11.80 -2.15 -2.19
N GLN A 267 -12.70 -1.58 -1.38
CA GLN A 267 -14.01 -2.19 -1.16
C GLN A 267 -14.82 -2.28 -2.46
N HIS A 268 -14.85 -1.18 -3.22
CA HIS A 268 -15.53 -1.15 -4.51
C HIS A 268 -14.80 -2.05 -5.52
N ALA A 269 -13.47 -1.92 -5.61
CA ALA A 269 -12.67 -2.70 -6.55
C ALA A 269 -12.75 -4.22 -6.30
N GLY A 270 -12.84 -4.65 -5.04
CA GLY A 270 -12.99 -6.06 -4.69
C GLY A 270 -14.42 -6.60 -4.83
N ARG A 271 -15.46 -5.76 -4.73
CA ARG A 271 -16.86 -6.21 -4.91
C ARG A 271 -17.29 -6.23 -6.39
N HIS A 272 -16.85 -5.24 -7.16
CA HIS A 272 -17.35 -5.02 -8.52
C HIS A 272 -16.31 -5.30 -9.60
N GLY A 273 -15.03 -5.36 -9.23
CA GLY A 273 -13.94 -5.38 -10.20
C GLY A 273 -13.77 -4.02 -10.88
N VAL A 274 -12.59 -3.79 -11.44
CA VAL A 274 -12.26 -2.57 -12.19
C VAL A 274 -11.60 -2.98 -13.50
N LYS A 275 -12.02 -2.38 -14.61
CA LYS A 275 -11.35 -2.60 -15.90
C LYS A 275 -9.96 -1.94 -15.88
N MET A 276 -8.94 -2.69 -16.22
CA MET A 276 -7.55 -2.21 -16.25
C MET A 276 -6.82 -2.74 -17.48
N ILE A 277 -6.11 -1.84 -18.16
CA ILE A 277 -5.14 -2.23 -19.20
C ILE A 277 -3.89 -2.75 -18.49
N CYS A 278 -3.54 -3.99 -18.77
CA CYS A 278 -2.39 -4.66 -18.17
C CYS A 278 -1.11 -4.42 -18.99
N ALA A 279 0.04 -4.84 -18.48
CA ALA A 279 1.35 -4.60 -19.09
C ALA A 279 1.47 -5.22 -20.50
N ASP A 280 0.70 -6.26 -20.79
CA ASP A 280 0.59 -6.89 -22.11
C ASP A 280 -0.37 -6.17 -23.08
N GLY A 281 -0.95 -5.04 -22.67
CA GLY A 281 -1.85 -4.22 -23.48
C GLY A 281 -3.31 -4.69 -23.48
N PHE A 282 -3.63 -5.82 -22.84
CA PHE A 282 -5.01 -6.30 -22.79
C PHE A 282 -5.78 -5.70 -21.62
N GLU A 283 -7.03 -5.32 -21.87
CA GLU A 283 -7.98 -4.90 -20.83
C GLU A 283 -8.54 -6.13 -20.11
N ARG A 284 -8.50 -6.13 -18.78
CA ARG A 284 -9.05 -7.18 -17.92
C ARG A 284 -9.95 -6.60 -16.84
N LEU A 285 -10.92 -7.38 -16.39
CA LEU A 285 -11.69 -7.08 -15.18
C LEU A 285 -10.93 -7.56 -13.94
N VAL A 286 -10.41 -6.62 -13.15
CA VAL A 286 -9.49 -6.87 -12.04
C VAL A 286 -10.19 -6.66 -10.70
N TYR A 287 -10.20 -7.68 -9.84
CA TYR A 287 -10.72 -7.64 -8.47
C TYR A 287 -9.56 -7.50 -7.49
N ALA A 288 -9.52 -6.40 -6.74
CA ALA A 288 -8.43 -6.12 -5.80
C ALA A 288 -8.77 -6.58 -4.38
N PHE A 289 -7.90 -7.41 -3.78
CA PHE A 289 -8.09 -7.92 -2.42
C PHE A 289 -6.80 -7.77 -1.61
N LEU A 290 -6.92 -7.34 -0.35
CA LEU A 290 -5.78 -7.39 0.58
C LEU A 290 -5.41 -8.86 0.82
N ALA A 291 -4.19 -9.22 0.43
CA ALA A 291 -3.74 -10.61 0.41
C ALA A 291 -2.52 -10.84 1.31
N ALA A 292 -1.70 -9.82 1.53
CA ALA A 292 -0.55 -9.88 2.42
C ALA A 292 -0.28 -8.53 3.06
N TYR A 293 0.24 -8.56 4.29
CA TYR A 293 0.65 -7.40 5.05
C TYR A 293 2.01 -7.69 5.71
N MET A 294 3.05 -6.99 5.25
CA MET A 294 4.40 -7.04 5.80
C MET A 294 4.52 -6.03 6.93
N ALA A 295 4.71 -6.52 8.15
CA ALA A 295 4.82 -5.71 9.35
C ALA A 295 5.66 -6.46 10.39
N ASP A 296 6.32 -5.72 11.28
CA ASP A 296 6.97 -6.32 12.44
C ASP A 296 5.93 -6.81 13.46
N TYR A 297 6.36 -7.58 14.47
CA TYR A 297 5.42 -8.23 15.38
C TYR A 297 4.52 -7.27 16.19
N PRO A 298 5.04 -6.17 16.77
CA PRO A 298 4.18 -5.14 17.39
C PRO A 298 3.13 -4.58 16.43
N GLU A 299 3.52 -4.29 15.19
CA GLU A 299 2.61 -3.74 14.18
C GLU A 299 1.61 -4.79 13.67
N GLN A 300 2.00 -6.07 13.56
CA GLN A 300 1.05 -7.17 13.31
C GLN A 300 -0.01 -7.26 14.41
N CYS A 301 0.38 -7.10 15.68
CA CYS A 301 -0.57 -7.09 16.80
C CYS A 301 -1.53 -5.89 16.73
N LEU A 302 -1.02 -4.71 16.35
CA LEU A 302 -1.85 -3.53 16.07
C LEU A 302 -2.88 -3.83 14.98
N ILE A 303 -2.44 -4.30 13.81
CA ILE A 303 -3.29 -4.61 12.65
C ILE A 303 -4.36 -5.68 12.99
N CYS A 304 -3.97 -6.70 13.76
CA CYS A 304 -4.85 -7.80 14.19
C CYS A 304 -5.68 -7.47 15.44
N CYS A 305 -5.63 -6.24 15.94
CA CYS A 305 -6.39 -5.75 17.10
C CYS A 305 -6.15 -6.53 18.40
N CYS A 306 -4.97 -7.14 18.57
CA CYS A 306 -4.59 -7.86 19.78
C CYS A 306 -3.45 -7.15 20.52
N LYS A 307 -3.21 -7.53 21.78
CA LYS A 307 -2.04 -7.01 22.53
C LYS A 307 -0.79 -7.79 22.17
N GLU A 308 0.37 -7.17 22.33
CA GLU A 308 1.70 -7.69 21.92
C GLU A 308 2.09 -9.02 22.59
N ASN A 309 1.47 -9.38 23.71
CA ASN A 309 1.65 -10.71 24.29
C ASN A 309 0.71 -11.76 23.66
N SER A 310 0.18 -11.58 22.44
CA SER A 310 -0.77 -12.48 21.75
C SER A 310 -0.22 -12.94 20.39
N CYS A 311 -0.56 -14.14 19.91
CA CYS A 311 -0.29 -14.46 18.51
C CYS A 311 -1.28 -13.71 17.61
N PRO A 312 -0.82 -12.98 16.58
CA PRO A 312 -1.71 -12.33 15.61
C PRO A 312 -2.48 -13.32 14.74
N ARG A 313 -1.98 -14.55 14.56
CA ARG A 313 -2.55 -15.53 13.60
C ARG A 313 -3.49 -16.55 14.23
N CYS A 314 -3.24 -16.95 15.48
CA CYS A 314 -3.98 -18.01 16.15
C CYS A 314 -4.30 -17.66 17.61
N THR A 315 -5.09 -18.51 18.27
CA THR A 315 -5.57 -18.31 19.65
C THR A 315 -4.67 -18.92 20.71
N ILE A 316 -3.43 -19.28 20.38
CA ILE A 316 -2.48 -19.92 21.30
C ILE A 316 -2.19 -19.06 22.54
N LYS A 317 -2.19 -19.68 23.72
CA LYS A 317 -1.89 -18.97 24.96
C LYS A 317 -0.41 -18.61 25.03
N PRO A 318 -0.03 -17.51 25.71
CA PRO A 318 1.37 -17.09 25.82
C PRO A 318 2.31 -18.19 26.34
N ASN A 319 1.86 -18.97 27.32
CA ASN A 319 2.65 -20.00 27.98
C ASN A 319 2.78 -21.31 27.17
N GLU A 320 2.03 -21.43 26.07
CA GLU A 320 2.04 -22.61 25.19
C GLU A 320 2.84 -22.36 23.90
N ARG A 321 3.35 -21.14 23.71
CA ARG A 321 4.19 -20.79 22.56
C ARG A 321 5.50 -21.56 22.57
N GLY A 322 5.95 -22.00 21.39
CA GLY A 322 7.14 -22.82 21.23
C GLY A 322 6.89 -24.32 21.40
N GLN A 323 5.69 -24.72 21.79
CA GLN A 323 5.27 -26.12 21.74
C GLN A 323 4.79 -26.47 20.32
N LEU A 324 5.03 -27.71 19.88
CA LEU A 324 4.53 -28.24 18.61
C LEU A 324 3.05 -28.63 18.73
N ILE A 325 2.20 -27.65 19.04
CA ILE A 325 0.75 -27.84 19.19
C ILE A 325 0.00 -27.18 18.04
N TYR A 326 -1.09 -27.83 17.62
CA TYR A 326 -2.02 -27.23 16.68
C TYR A 326 -2.87 -26.21 17.43
N SER A 327 -2.78 -24.94 17.03
CA SER A 327 -3.62 -23.86 17.56
C SER A 327 -4.63 -23.42 16.52
N LEU A 328 -5.84 -23.10 16.97
CA LEU A 328 -6.92 -22.63 16.12
C LEU A 328 -6.56 -21.26 15.51
N PRO A 329 -6.67 -21.09 14.19
CA PRO A 329 -6.55 -19.78 13.55
C PRO A 329 -7.59 -18.81 14.10
N ARG A 330 -7.23 -17.53 14.19
CA ARG A 330 -8.22 -16.48 14.48
C ARG A 330 -9.17 -16.35 13.31
N SER A 331 -10.44 -16.04 13.62
CA SER A 331 -11.49 -15.81 12.63
C SER A 331 -11.87 -14.34 12.60
N PRO A 332 -11.86 -13.69 11.41
CA PRO A 332 -12.32 -12.30 11.27
C PRO A 332 -13.73 -12.12 11.81
N ALA A 333 -14.66 -13.01 11.43
CA ALA A 333 -16.05 -12.94 11.86
C ALA A 333 -16.21 -13.02 13.39
N LEU A 334 -15.56 -14.01 14.04
CA LEU A 334 -15.63 -14.16 15.49
C LEU A 334 -14.97 -12.98 16.23
N THR A 335 -13.88 -12.45 15.67
CA THR A 335 -13.20 -11.27 16.25
C THR A 335 -14.08 -10.04 16.17
N LEU A 336 -14.72 -9.78 15.03
CA LEU A 336 -15.63 -8.64 14.85
C LEU A 336 -16.84 -8.73 15.80
N VAL A 337 -17.39 -9.94 16.01
CA VAL A 337 -18.47 -10.16 16.98
C VAL A 337 -18.00 -9.82 18.39
N ALA A 338 -16.81 -10.28 18.80
CA ALA A 338 -16.25 -9.99 20.11
C ALA A 338 -15.95 -8.50 20.32
N LEU A 339 -15.38 -7.83 19.30
CA LEU A 339 -15.11 -6.38 19.33
C LEU A 339 -16.41 -5.58 19.44
N SER A 340 -17.44 -5.96 18.69
CA SER A 340 -18.76 -5.30 18.71
C SER A 340 -19.46 -5.47 20.06
N ALA A 341 -19.41 -6.67 20.65
CA ALA A 341 -19.97 -6.94 21.97
C ALA A 341 -19.21 -6.17 23.08
N GLU A 342 -17.87 -6.09 23.00
CA GLU A 342 -17.09 -5.25 23.91
C GLU A 342 -17.47 -3.76 23.77
N ALA A 343 -17.65 -3.26 22.54
CA ALA A 343 -18.07 -1.88 22.28
C ALA A 343 -19.46 -1.57 22.86
N ARG A 344 -20.34 -2.56 22.96
CA ARG A 344 -21.65 -2.45 23.64
C ARG A 344 -21.58 -2.64 25.17
N GLY A 345 -20.41 -2.94 25.72
CA GLY A 345 -20.19 -3.14 27.16
C GLY A 345 -20.55 -4.54 27.68
N GLU A 346 -20.76 -5.51 26.80
CA GLU A 346 -21.18 -6.88 27.14
C GLU A 346 -20.05 -7.73 27.74
N LYS A 347 -18.79 -7.31 27.56
CA LYS A 347 -17.59 -7.97 28.10
C LYS A 347 -17.47 -9.45 27.73
N PRO A 348 -17.54 -9.82 26.45
CA PRO A 348 -17.51 -11.22 26.01
C PRO A 348 -16.21 -11.92 26.42
N GLU A 349 -16.30 -13.22 26.70
CA GLU A 349 -15.15 -14.04 27.11
C GLU A 349 -14.09 -14.12 25.99
N GLU A 350 -14.53 -14.18 24.74
CA GLU A 350 -13.69 -14.22 23.55
C GLU A 350 -12.76 -13.00 23.46
N PHE A 351 -13.26 -11.81 23.81
CA PHE A 351 -12.47 -10.58 23.80
C PHE A 351 -11.30 -10.66 24.79
N ARG A 352 -11.55 -11.20 25.99
CA ARG A 352 -10.52 -11.36 27.03
C ARG A 352 -9.57 -12.50 26.72
N SER A 353 -10.11 -13.67 26.36
CA SER A 353 -9.33 -14.89 26.10
C SER A 353 -8.41 -14.74 24.88
N GLN A 354 -8.86 -14.02 23.85
CA GLN A 354 -8.04 -13.69 22.68
C GLN A 354 -7.21 -12.41 22.86
N ASN A 355 -7.35 -11.76 24.02
CA ASN A 355 -6.60 -10.59 24.45
C ASN A 355 -6.63 -9.44 23.42
N LEU A 356 -7.85 -9.12 22.99
CA LEU A 356 -8.15 -8.09 22.01
C LEU A 356 -8.05 -6.68 22.61
N ARG A 357 -8.01 -5.69 21.72
CA ARG A 357 -8.10 -4.26 22.04
C ARG A 357 -9.44 -3.72 21.52
N PRO A 358 -10.11 -2.81 22.25
CA PRO A 358 -11.39 -2.26 21.85
C PRO A 358 -11.18 -1.21 20.73
N ILE A 359 -11.15 -1.70 19.50
CA ILE A 359 -10.77 -0.99 18.28
C ILE A 359 -11.75 -1.35 17.17
N ASN A 360 -12.09 -0.38 16.32
CA ASN A 360 -12.81 -0.61 15.07
C ASN A 360 -11.79 -0.92 13.95
N PRO A 361 -11.72 -2.16 13.45
CA PRO A 361 -10.67 -2.56 12.52
C PRO A 361 -10.93 -2.07 11.09
N PHE A 362 -9.89 -1.49 10.46
CA PHE A 362 -9.96 -1.06 9.05
C PHE A 362 -10.36 -2.14 8.05
N TRP A 363 -10.09 -3.41 8.37
CA TRP A 363 -10.28 -4.53 7.47
C TRP A 363 -11.70 -5.11 7.51
N GLU A 364 -12.58 -4.62 8.39
CA GLU A 364 -13.95 -5.15 8.56
C GLU A 364 -14.77 -5.15 7.26
N ASP A 365 -14.60 -4.10 6.45
CA ASP A 365 -15.38 -3.88 5.23
C ASP A 365 -14.67 -4.40 3.97
N LEU A 366 -13.44 -4.91 4.09
CA LEU A 366 -12.66 -5.37 2.94
C LEU A 366 -13.16 -6.74 2.45
N PRO A 367 -13.50 -6.89 1.15
CA PRO A 367 -14.01 -8.14 0.61
C PRO A 367 -12.93 -9.23 0.60
N HIS A 368 -13.32 -10.46 0.93
CA HIS A 368 -12.43 -11.64 1.01
C HIS A 368 -11.17 -11.46 1.87
N CYS A 369 -11.21 -10.55 2.86
CA CYS A 369 -10.08 -10.26 3.72
C CYS A 369 -10.09 -11.16 4.97
N ASN A 370 -9.09 -12.04 5.08
CA ASN A 370 -8.71 -12.65 6.35
C ASN A 370 -7.40 -12.02 6.83
N ILE A 371 -7.51 -10.99 7.67
CA ILE A 371 -6.34 -10.22 8.12
C ILE A 371 -5.29 -11.10 8.83
N PHE A 372 -5.72 -12.15 9.53
CA PHE A 372 -4.86 -13.04 10.29
C PHE A 372 -4.02 -13.97 9.39
N GLU A 373 -4.50 -14.24 8.17
CA GLU A 373 -3.75 -14.97 7.15
C GLU A 373 -2.86 -14.05 6.31
N CYS A 374 -3.13 -12.74 6.30
CA CYS A 374 -2.33 -11.76 5.57
C CYS A 374 -0.97 -11.51 6.22
N MET A 375 -0.79 -11.77 7.52
CA MET A 375 0.45 -11.44 8.25
C MET A 375 1.63 -12.28 7.72
N THR A 376 2.64 -11.61 7.17
CA THR A 376 3.86 -12.22 6.61
C THR A 376 5.12 -11.80 7.32
#